data_AF-A0AAE4FQ72-F1
#
_entry.id   AF-A0AAE4FQ72-F1
#
_cell.length_a   1.000
_cell.length_b   1.000
_cell.length_c   1.000
_cell.angle_alpha   90.00
_cell.angle_beta   90.00
_cell.angle_gamma   90.00
#
_symmetry.space_group_name_H-M   'P 1'
#
loop_
_entity.id
_entity.type
_entity.pdbx_description
1 polymer ?
#
loop_
_entity_poly.entity_id
_entity_poly.type
_entity_poly.pdbx_seq_one_letter_code
_entity_poly.pdbx_strand_id
1 'polypeptide(L)'
;MVRTAVLPPLMEYTHPLVQPLLKLSDQALVESFQQQLQQGRYFVAIFARYAPLVYSVLSHHARSQVQIDFLYAKTWQTIFVSLHALKFTEAGVLMGEEDQVPTPTFRAWVLNQVAASVHSPVPAIETISYTLQVASPPFWCYLEAALAYLPALTRLILVTTQTFHWNTERLIAFLEAEGQPITLGEISQHLQNGYQLLRDCLPSDLQTIYLSQIAPAKTTVSQDFHADLDRLANNLFAEENLPIPA
;
A
#
# COMPACT_ATOMS: atom_id res chain seq x y z
N MET A 1 29.18 7.07 -9.74
CA MET A 1 28.11 6.76 -10.72
C MET A 1 26.79 6.82 -9.97
N VAL A 2 25.92 7.79 -10.29
CA VAL A 2 24.59 7.89 -9.69
C VAL A 2 23.73 6.78 -10.31
N ARG A 3 23.47 5.70 -9.56
CA ARG A 3 22.43 4.74 -9.97
C ARG A 3 21.11 5.50 -9.91
N THR A 4 20.52 5.76 -11.08
CA THR A 4 19.19 6.36 -11.18
C THR A 4 18.20 5.28 -10.79
N ALA A 5 17.48 5.45 -9.67
CA ALA A 5 16.40 4.52 -9.33
C ALA A 5 15.32 4.60 -10.41
N VAL A 6 14.87 3.44 -10.89
CA VAL A 6 13.85 3.36 -11.94
C VAL A 6 12.55 2.95 -11.28
N LEU A 7 11.54 3.80 -11.41
CA LEU A 7 10.18 3.46 -10.97
C LEU A 7 9.68 2.26 -11.81
N PRO A 8 9.23 1.17 -11.18
CA PRO A 8 8.60 0.06 -11.89
C PRO A 8 7.39 0.51 -12.71
N PRO A 9 7.05 -0.17 -13.81
CA PRO A 9 5.87 0.17 -14.59
C PRO A 9 4.60 0.09 -13.74
N LEU A 10 3.84 1.17 -13.69
CA LEU A 10 2.61 1.27 -12.90
C LEU A 10 1.41 0.87 -13.74
N MET A 11 0.82 -0.28 -13.41
CA MET A 11 -0.38 -0.82 -14.06
C MET A 11 -1.62 0.07 -13.88
N GLU A 12 -1.63 0.91 -12.84
CA GLU A 12 -2.72 1.83 -12.52
C GLU A 12 -3.02 2.80 -13.67
N TYR A 13 -1.98 3.24 -14.40
CA TYR A 13 -2.13 4.22 -15.47
C TYR A 13 -2.98 3.72 -16.64
N THR A 14 -2.92 2.42 -16.91
CA THR A 14 -3.62 1.80 -18.04
C THR A 14 -4.98 1.22 -17.67
N HIS A 15 -5.33 1.23 -16.37
CA HIS A 15 -6.55 0.58 -15.90
C HIS A 15 -7.82 1.31 -16.38
N PRO A 16 -8.84 0.60 -16.93
CA PRO A 16 -10.06 1.22 -17.45
C PRO A 16 -10.85 2.06 -16.43
N LEU A 17 -10.77 1.72 -15.15
CA LEU A 17 -11.41 2.48 -14.07
C LEU A 17 -10.66 3.77 -13.69
N VAL A 18 -9.39 3.90 -14.11
CA VAL A 18 -8.51 5.01 -13.74
C VAL A 18 -8.33 6.00 -14.89
N GLN A 19 -8.16 5.52 -16.13
CA GLN A 19 -7.91 6.37 -17.30
C GLN A 19 -8.90 7.53 -17.48
N PRO A 20 -10.23 7.35 -17.36
CA PRO A 20 -11.18 8.45 -17.50
C PRO A 20 -10.96 9.55 -16.45
N LEU A 21 -10.53 9.17 -15.24
CA LEU A 21 -10.31 10.07 -14.11
C LEU A 21 -9.07 10.93 -14.30
N LEU A 22 -8.08 10.47 -15.09
CA LEU A 22 -6.87 11.24 -15.37
C LEU A 22 -7.13 12.55 -16.14
N LYS A 23 -8.34 12.75 -16.67
CA LYS A 23 -8.77 14.00 -17.33
C LYS A 23 -9.37 15.03 -16.36
N LEU A 24 -9.71 14.62 -15.14
CA LEU A 24 -10.28 15.51 -14.12
C LEU A 24 -9.21 16.49 -13.59
N SER A 25 -9.64 17.68 -13.16
CA SER A 25 -8.74 18.60 -12.46
C SER A 25 -8.28 17.98 -11.13
N ASP A 26 -7.17 18.48 -10.58
CA ASP A 26 -6.67 18.04 -9.26
C ASP A 26 -7.74 18.22 -8.18
N GLN A 27 -8.41 19.38 -8.20
CA GLN A 27 -9.51 19.67 -7.29
C GLN A 27 -10.63 18.64 -7.42
N ALA A 28 -11.10 18.36 -8.63
CA ALA A 28 -12.19 17.41 -8.84
C ALA A 28 -11.81 15.98 -8.40
N LEU A 29 -10.54 15.57 -8.59
CA LEU A 29 -10.05 14.27 -8.09
C LEU A 29 -10.07 14.21 -6.57
N VAL A 30 -9.56 15.23 -5.89
CA VAL A 30 -9.49 15.27 -4.43
C VAL A 30 -10.89 15.36 -3.82
N GLU A 31 -11.76 16.23 -4.34
CA GLU A 31 -13.15 16.34 -3.88
C GLU A 31 -13.89 15.01 -4.08
N SER A 32 -13.70 14.34 -5.22
CA SER A 32 -14.31 13.01 -5.45
C SER A 32 -13.77 11.96 -4.48
N PHE A 33 -12.47 11.96 -4.20
CA PHE A 33 -11.85 11.10 -3.18
C PHE A 33 -12.46 11.33 -1.79
N GLN A 34 -12.65 12.59 -1.39
CA GLN A 34 -13.22 12.96 -0.10
C GLN A 34 -14.71 12.60 0.03
N GLN A 35 -15.49 12.81 -1.05
CA GLN A 35 -16.93 12.59 -1.04
C GLN A 35 -17.32 11.12 -1.25
N GLN A 36 -16.47 10.33 -1.92
CA GLN A 36 -16.75 8.94 -2.29
C GLN A 36 -15.76 7.99 -1.65
N LEU A 37 -15.72 7.97 -0.30
CA LEU A 37 -14.80 7.15 0.49
C LEU A 37 -14.86 5.64 0.18
N GLN A 38 -15.98 5.17 -0.38
CA GLN A 38 -16.20 3.78 -0.81
C GLN A 38 -15.59 3.45 -2.18
N GLN A 39 -14.94 4.41 -2.85
CA GLN A 39 -14.31 4.24 -4.16
C GLN A 39 -12.83 4.61 -4.09
N GLY A 40 -11.95 3.62 -4.17
CA GLY A 40 -10.51 3.83 -4.11
C GLY A 40 -9.89 4.36 -5.41
N ARG A 41 -10.59 4.27 -6.54
CA ARG A 41 -10.08 4.66 -7.86
C ARG A 41 -9.65 6.13 -7.96
N TYR A 42 -10.23 7.02 -7.16
CA TYR A 42 -9.84 8.44 -7.16
C TYR A 42 -8.45 8.62 -6.56
N PHE A 43 -8.13 7.93 -5.45
CA PHE A 43 -6.78 7.93 -4.91
C PHE A 43 -5.80 7.26 -5.86
N VAL A 44 -6.19 6.16 -6.50
CA VAL A 44 -5.39 5.48 -7.52
C VAL A 44 -5.09 6.41 -8.71
N ALA A 45 -6.04 7.25 -9.13
CA ALA A 45 -5.83 8.24 -10.19
C ALA A 45 -4.87 9.37 -9.77
N ILE A 46 -4.99 9.87 -8.54
CA ILE A 46 -4.03 10.83 -7.96
C ILE A 46 -2.63 10.21 -7.94
N PHE A 47 -2.52 8.97 -7.46
CA PHE A 47 -1.29 8.20 -7.48
C PHE A 47 -0.71 8.09 -8.89
N ALA A 48 -1.47 7.60 -9.86
CA ALA A 48 -1.01 7.42 -11.22
C ALA A 48 -0.51 8.73 -11.87
N ARG A 49 -1.11 9.88 -11.51
CA ARG A 49 -0.69 11.20 -12.00
C ARG A 49 0.62 11.69 -11.40
N TYR A 50 0.83 11.50 -10.09
CA TYR A 50 1.96 12.09 -9.36
C TYR A 50 3.07 11.10 -8.98
N ALA A 51 2.85 9.81 -9.17
CA ALA A 51 3.81 8.76 -8.86
C ALA A 51 5.21 9.00 -9.43
N PRO A 52 5.37 9.31 -10.75
CA PRO A 52 6.69 9.61 -11.30
C PRO A 52 7.36 10.82 -10.66
N LEU A 53 6.58 11.86 -10.34
CA LEU A 53 7.08 13.06 -9.67
C LEU A 53 7.62 12.74 -8.28
N VAL A 54 6.81 12.08 -7.45
CA VAL A 54 7.16 11.72 -6.08
C VAL A 54 8.39 10.81 -6.08
N TYR A 55 8.41 9.80 -6.96
CA TYR A 55 9.52 8.86 -7.04
C TYR A 55 10.83 9.52 -7.47
N SER A 56 10.78 10.41 -8.47
CA SER A 56 11.96 11.11 -8.97
C SER A 56 12.66 11.92 -7.87
N VAL A 57 11.90 12.61 -7.01
CA VAL A 57 12.47 13.39 -5.92
C VAL A 57 13.09 12.46 -4.86
N LEU A 58 12.37 11.43 -4.42
CA LEU A 58 12.86 10.50 -3.39
C LEU A 58 14.08 9.69 -3.83
N SER A 59 14.21 9.41 -5.13
CA SER A 59 15.34 8.64 -5.68
C SER A 59 16.71 9.28 -5.40
N HIS A 60 16.75 10.58 -5.12
CA HIS A 60 17.97 11.31 -4.79
C HIS A 60 18.34 11.26 -3.29
N HIS A 61 17.47 10.72 -2.43
CA HIS A 61 17.59 10.88 -0.98
C HIS A 61 18.01 9.62 -0.21
N ALA A 62 17.73 8.41 -0.72
CA ALA A 62 18.06 7.17 -0.02
C ALA A 62 19.21 6.40 -0.68
N ARG A 63 19.89 5.57 0.14
CA ARG A 63 21.15 4.91 -0.23
C ARG A 63 20.97 3.60 -1.00
N SER A 64 19.75 3.04 -0.99
CA SER A 64 19.41 1.78 -1.65
C SER A 64 18.00 1.81 -2.23
N GLN A 65 17.75 0.98 -3.25
CA GLN A 65 16.46 0.83 -3.91
C GLN A 65 15.33 0.47 -2.93
N VAL A 66 15.58 -0.51 -2.05
CA VAL A 66 14.61 -0.97 -1.04
C VAL A 66 14.20 0.17 -0.09
N GLN A 67 15.15 1.02 0.31
CA GLN A 67 14.88 2.18 1.14
C GLN A 67 14.11 3.29 0.39
N ILE A 68 14.41 3.50 -0.90
CA ILE A 68 13.65 4.43 -1.75
C ILE A 68 12.21 3.95 -1.87
N ASP A 69 12.00 2.67 -2.18
CA ASP A 69 10.68 2.08 -2.38
C ASP A 69 9.84 2.10 -1.10
N PHE A 70 10.46 1.82 0.06
CA PHE A 70 9.82 1.95 1.37
C PHE A 70 9.45 3.40 1.70
N LEU A 71 10.38 4.34 1.52
CA LEU A 71 10.12 5.76 1.77
C LEU A 71 9.02 6.28 0.83
N TYR A 72 9.02 5.84 -0.42
CA TYR A 72 7.99 6.13 -1.42
C TYR A 72 6.62 5.67 -0.96
N ALA A 73 6.50 4.45 -0.45
CA ALA A 73 5.25 3.94 0.12
C ALA A 73 4.80 4.76 1.33
N LYS A 74 5.72 5.09 2.24
CA LYS A 74 5.42 5.90 3.44
C LYS A 74 5.00 7.33 3.10
N THR A 75 5.63 7.96 2.11
CA THR A 75 5.19 9.27 1.60
C THR A 75 3.76 9.20 1.08
N TRP A 76 3.40 8.15 0.34
CA TRP A 76 2.04 7.96 -0.16
C TRP A 76 1.02 7.69 0.94
N GLN A 77 1.39 7.00 2.03
CA GLN A 77 0.53 6.89 3.22
C GLN A 77 0.26 8.26 3.84
N THR A 78 1.29 9.10 4.00
CA THR A 78 1.13 10.47 4.51
C THR A 78 0.22 11.28 3.59
N ILE A 79 0.43 11.21 2.27
CA ILE A 79 -0.44 11.87 1.28
C ILE A 79 -1.89 11.36 1.42
N PHE A 80 -2.10 10.05 1.47
CA PHE A 80 -3.42 9.42 1.60
C PHE A 80 -4.21 9.98 2.79
N VAL A 81 -3.58 10.02 3.97
CA VAL A 81 -4.21 10.56 5.19
C VAL A 81 -4.44 12.07 5.07
N SER A 82 -3.44 12.83 4.62
CA SER A 82 -3.56 14.29 4.52
C SER A 82 -4.58 14.76 3.49
N LEU A 83 -4.86 13.97 2.46
CA LEU A 83 -5.87 14.29 1.45
C LEU A 83 -7.27 14.48 2.04
N HIS A 84 -7.61 13.82 3.15
CA HIS A 84 -8.92 13.98 3.78
C HIS A 84 -9.17 15.39 4.35
N ALA A 85 -8.12 16.13 4.73
CA ALA A 85 -8.21 17.45 5.32
C ALA A 85 -7.88 18.59 4.33
N LEU A 86 -7.64 18.26 3.07
CA LEU A 86 -7.17 19.18 2.05
C LEU A 86 -8.33 20.01 1.48
N LYS A 87 -8.14 21.33 1.37
CA LYS A 87 -9.13 22.25 0.80
C LYS A 87 -8.51 23.07 -0.34
N PHE A 88 -9.27 23.24 -1.41
CA PHE A 88 -8.92 24.14 -2.51
C PHE A 88 -9.59 25.51 -2.27
N THR A 89 -8.82 26.58 -2.40
CA THR A 89 -9.25 27.97 -2.29
C THR A 89 -8.72 28.78 -3.47
N GLU A 90 -9.16 30.03 -3.61
CA GLU A 90 -8.65 30.93 -4.66
C GLU A 90 -7.15 31.18 -4.55
N ALA A 91 -6.60 31.13 -3.33
CA ALA A 91 -5.18 31.34 -3.06
C ALA A 91 -4.32 30.07 -3.24
N GLY A 92 -4.93 28.90 -3.42
CA GLY A 92 -4.25 27.63 -3.62
C GLY A 92 -4.82 26.49 -2.78
N VAL A 93 -3.94 25.69 -2.19
CA VAL A 93 -4.26 24.48 -1.44
C VAL A 93 -3.89 24.64 0.02
N LEU A 94 -4.82 24.32 0.91
CA LEU A 94 -4.68 24.42 2.36
C LEU A 94 -4.91 23.07 3.04
N MET A 95 -4.22 22.84 4.15
CA MET A 95 -4.39 21.65 5.00
C MET A 95 -4.76 22.10 6.42
N GLY A 96 -5.97 21.76 6.90
CA GLY A 96 -6.38 22.09 8.27
C GLY A 96 -6.90 23.53 8.49
N GLU A 97 -6.54 24.13 9.63
CA GLU A 97 -7.08 25.42 10.13
C GLU A 97 -6.55 26.66 9.38
N GLU A 98 -7.25 27.78 9.54
CA GLU A 98 -7.20 29.00 8.72
C GLU A 98 -5.85 29.76 8.71
N ASP A 99 -4.92 29.46 9.63
CA ASP A 99 -3.66 30.20 9.79
C ASP A 99 -2.47 29.66 8.96
N GLN A 100 -2.66 28.59 8.18
CA GLN A 100 -1.60 28.09 7.29
C GLN A 100 -1.51 28.90 5.99
N VAL A 101 -0.27 29.16 5.52
CA VAL A 101 -0.06 29.79 4.22
C VAL A 101 -0.47 28.81 3.10
N PRO A 102 -1.40 29.17 2.21
CA PRO A 102 -1.79 28.32 1.09
C PRO A 102 -0.60 27.94 0.22
N THR A 103 -0.53 26.67 -0.16
CA THR A 103 0.41 26.22 -1.17
C THR A 103 -0.16 26.52 -2.55
N PRO A 104 0.56 27.16 -3.49
CA PRO A 104 -0.03 27.74 -4.70
C PRO A 104 -0.67 26.72 -5.65
N THR A 105 -0.25 25.45 -5.63
CA THR A 105 -0.81 24.39 -6.47
C THR A 105 -0.83 23.05 -5.73
N PHE A 106 -1.71 22.13 -6.16
CA PHE A 106 -1.73 20.78 -5.63
C PHE A 106 -0.41 20.02 -5.89
N ARG A 107 0.21 20.23 -7.05
CA ARG A 107 1.55 19.69 -7.35
C ARG A 107 2.59 20.16 -6.33
N ALA A 108 2.61 21.45 -6.00
CA ALA A 108 3.52 21.99 -4.99
C ALA A 108 3.22 21.42 -3.60
N TRP A 109 1.93 21.21 -3.28
CA TRP A 109 1.54 20.55 -2.03
C TRP A 109 2.07 19.11 -1.96
N VAL A 110 1.91 18.32 -3.03
CA VAL A 110 2.48 16.96 -3.12
C VAL A 110 3.99 17.00 -2.89
N LEU A 111 4.71 17.94 -3.52
CA LEU A 111 6.16 18.10 -3.32
C LEU A 111 6.53 18.46 -1.88
N ASN A 112 5.72 19.27 -1.19
CA ASN A 112 5.92 19.57 0.22
C ASN A 112 5.79 18.30 1.10
N GLN A 113 4.84 17.41 0.79
CA GLN A 113 4.72 16.11 1.47
C GLN A 113 5.96 15.24 1.25
N VAL A 114 6.54 15.27 0.04
CA VAL A 114 7.80 14.57 -0.25
C VAL A 114 8.96 15.16 0.56
N ALA A 115 9.12 16.49 0.56
CA ALA A 115 10.19 17.17 1.29
C ALA A 115 10.12 16.91 2.81
N ALA A 116 8.91 16.84 3.38
CA ALA A 116 8.71 16.43 4.76
C ALA A 116 9.14 14.97 5.00
N SER A 117 8.85 14.08 4.05
CA SER A 117 9.18 12.65 4.14
C SER A 117 10.69 12.39 4.08
N VAL A 118 11.45 13.18 3.32
CA VAL A 118 12.92 13.03 3.17
C VAL A 118 13.67 13.03 4.50
N HIS A 119 13.16 13.75 5.50
CA HIS A 119 13.78 13.84 6.82
C HIS A 119 13.37 12.70 7.77
N SER A 120 12.46 11.82 7.34
CA SER A 120 11.98 10.72 8.17
C SER A 120 13.06 9.64 8.31
N PRO A 121 13.24 9.06 9.51
CA PRO A 121 14.19 7.98 9.69
C PRO A 121 13.78 6.77 8.83
N VAL A 122 14.70 6.32 7.98
CA VAL A 122 14.50 5.11 7.18
C VAL A 122 15.14 3.92 7.90
N PRO A 123 14.40 2.83 8.14
CA PRO A 123 14.94 1.65 8.80
C PRO A 123 16.08 1.00 8.01
N ALA A 124 16.82 0.11 8.68
CA ALA A 124 17.85 -0.69 8.04
C ALA A 124 17.23 -1.66 7.03
N ILE A 125 17.97 -1.98 5.96
CA ILE A 125 17.45 -2.74 4.81
C ILE A 125 16.92 -4.11 5.27
N GLU A 126 17.57 -4.77 6.24
CA GLU A 126 17.17 -6.10 6.71
C GLU A 126 15.83 -6.12 7.45
N THR A 127 15.30 -4.94 7.81
CA THR A 127 14.05 -4.78 8.55
C THR A 127 12.89 -4.30 7.67
N ILE A 128 13.14 -4.07 6.38
CA ILE A 128 12.14 -3.63 5.41
C ILE A 128 11.58 -4.86 4.69
N SER A 129 10.34 -5.21 4.98
CA SER A 129 9.61 -6.29 4.28
C SER A 129 8.72 -5.77 3.13
N TYR A 130 8.78 -4.48 2.79
CA TYR A 130 7.95 -3.89 1.73
C TYR A 130 8.59 -4.02 0.35
N THR A 131 7.79 -4.43 -0.64
CA THR A 131 8.20 -4.57 -2.04
C THR A 131 7.21 -3.85 -2.96
N LEU A 132 7.68 -2.82 -3.67
CA LEU A 132 6.85 -1.96 -4.52
C LEU A 132 6.18 -2.72 -5.68
N GLN A 133 6.82 -3.77 -6.17
CA GLN A 133 6.32 -4.60 -7.28
C GLN A 133 5.07 -5.38 -6.89
N VAL A 134 4.89 -5.68 -5.60
CA VAL A 134 3.84 -6.61 -5.16
C VAL A 134 2.69 -5.89 -4.47
N ALA A 135 2.98 -4.79 -3.77
CA ALA A 135 1.95 -3.89 -3.28
C ALA A 135 2.29 -2.46 -3.70
N SER A 136 1.57 -1.95 -4.70
CA SER A 136 1.70 -0.53 -5.04
C SER A 136 1.18 0.34 -3.88
N PRO A 137 1.65 1.58 -3.75
CA PRO A 137 1.30 2.40 -2.60
C PRO A 137 -0.20 2.60 -2.37
N PRO A 138 -1.06 2.78 -3.41
CA PRO A 138 -2.49 2.82 -3.18
C PRO A 138 -3.04 1.54 -2.56
N PHE A 139 -2.66 0.38 -3.11
CA PHE A 139 -3.12 -0.89 -2.58
C PHE A 139 -2.66 -1.10 -1.14
N TRP A 140 -1.39 -0.77 -0.85
CA TRP A 140 -0.84 -0.85 0.49
C TRP A 140 -1.56 0.06 1.50
N CYS A 141 -1.87 1.30 1.14
CA CYS A 141 -2.59 2.23 2.03
C CYS A 141 -3.97 1.67 2.43
N TYR A 142 -4.70 1.11 1.46
CA TYR A 142 -6.01 0.53 1.73
C TYR A 142 -5.93 -0.80 2.49
N LEU A 143 -4.89 -1.61 2.27
CA LEU A 143 -4.64 -2.81 3.07
C LEU A 143 -4.32 -2.46 4.53
N GLU A 144 -3.46 -1.47 4.78
CA GLU A 144 -3.16 -1.00 6.15
C GLU A 144 -4.42 -0.43 6.83
N ALA A 145 -5.21 0.35 6.11
CA ALA A 145 -6.50 0.84 6.62
C ALA A 145 -7.45 -0.32 6.94
N ALA A 146 -7.54 -1.33 6.08
CA ALA A 146 -8.37 -2.52 6.29
C ALA A 146 -7.89 -3.33 7.51
N LEU A 147 -6.57 -3.51 7.68
CA LEU A 147 -5.98 -4.19 8.84
C LEU A 147 -6.43 -3.56 10.16
N ALA A 148 -6.65 -2.23 10.21
CA ALA A 148 -7.12 -1.57 11.42
C ALA A 148 -8.51 -2.05 11.89
N TYR A 149 -9.34 -2.57 10.98
CA TYR A 149 -10.69 -3.06 11.27
C TYR A 149 -10.74 -4.56 11.62
N LEU A 150 -9.64 -5.29 11.49
CA LEU A 150 -9.61 -6.71 11.86
C LEU A 150 -9.61 -6.89 13.39
N PRO A 151 -10.22 -7.98 13.91
CA PRO A 151 -10.08 -8.37 15.30
C PRO A 151 -8.60 -8.51 15.69
N ALA A 152 -8.25 -8.09 16.91
CA ALA A 152 -6.85 -7.98 17.34
C ALA A 152 -6.04 -9.27 17.16
N LEU A 153 -6.59 -10.42 17.57
CA LEU A 153 -5.95 -11.72 17.42
C LEU A 153 -5.81 -12.12 15.95
N THR A 154 -6.86 -11.95 15.14
CA THR A 154 -6.82 -12.19 13.70
C THR A 154 -5.74 -11.36 13.01
N ARG A 155 -5.65 -10.06 13.35
CA ARG A 155 -4.63 -9.16 12.81
C ARG A 155 -3.23 -9.59 13.25
N LEU A 156 -3.04 -9.93 14.52
CA LEU A 156 -1.75 -10.40 15.03
C LEU A 156 -1.29 -11.65 14.26
N ILE A 157 -2.16 -12.65 14.14
CA ILE A 157 -1.88 -13.90 13.42
C ILE A 157 -1.51 -13.59 11.97
N LEU A 158 -2.34 -12.79 11.28
CA LEU A 158 -2.11 -12.45 9.89
C LEU A 158 -0.79 -11.70 9.71
N VAL A 159 -0.50 -10.65 10.49
CA VAL A 159 0.74 -9.88 10.35
C VAL A 159 1.98 -10.70 10.73
N THR A 160 1.92 -11.53 11.77
CA THR A 160 3.06 -12.37 12.19
C THR A 160 3.37 -13.47 11.20
N THR A 161 2.36 -14.11 10.63
CA THR A 161 2.56 -15.13 9.59
C THR A 161 3.01 -14.49 8.28
N GLN A 162 2.39 -13.39 7.85
CA GLN A 162 2.63 -12.82 6.52
C GLN A 162 3.88 -11.94 6.48
N THR A 163 4.08 -11.05 7.44
CA THR A 163 5.19 -10.09 7.43
C THR A 163 6.46 -10.62 8.08
N PHE A 164 6.30 -11.47 9.10
CA PHE A 164 7.43 -11.97 9.90
C PHE A 164 7.70 -13.47 9.69
N HIS A 165 6.92 -14.14 8.85
CA HIS A 165 7.06 -15.57 8.52
C HIS A 165 7.09 -16.49 9.74
N TRP A 166 6.33 -16.15 10.78
CA TRP A 166 6.19 -17.04 11.92
C TRP A 166 5.49 -18.31 11.47
N ASN A 167 6.15 -19.44 11.70
CA ASN A 167 5.51 -20.74 11.56
C ASN A 167 4.47 -20.93 12.68
N THR A 168 3.59 -21.91 12.50
CA THR A 168 2.51 -22.17 13.44
C THR A 168 3.02 -22.49 14.85
N GLU A 169 4.10 -23.26 14.97
CA GLU A 169 4.67 -23.65 16.27
C GLU A 169 5.11 -22.43 17.09
N ARG A 170 5.81 -21.49 16.46
CA ARG A 170 6.25 -20.24 17.09
C ARG A 170 5.06 -19.40 17.53
N LEU A 171 4.01 -19.34 16.71
CA LEU A 171 2.82 -18.56 16.99
C LEU A 171 2.02 -19.15 18.17
N ILE A 172 1.86 -20.47 18.22
CA ILE A 172 1.23 -21.18 19.35
C ILE A 172 2.02 -20.91 20.63
N ALA A 173 3.34 -21.13 20.61
CA ALA A 173 4.18 -20.94 21.79
C ALA A 173 4.14 -19.49 22.31
N PHE A 174 4.11 -18.50 21.41
CA PHE A 174 3.97 -17.10 21.78
C PHE A 174 2.61 -16.82 22.46
N LEU A 175 1.50 -17.26 21.85
CA LEU A 175 0.17 -16.99 22.37
C LEU A 175 -0.10 -17.75 23.69
N GLU A 176 0.43 -18.96 23.85
CA GLU A 176 0.40 -19.69 25.12
C GLU A 176 1.14 -18.94 26.24
N ALA A 177 2.31 -18.37 25.94
CA ALA A 177 3.07 -17.57 26.90
C ALA A 177 2.33 -16.28 27.32
N GLU A 178 1.55 -15.69 26.40
CA GLU A 178 0.67 -14.55 26.65
C GLU A 178 -0.68 -14.93 27.31
N GLY A 179 -0.87 -16.22 27.67
CA GLY A 179 -2.08 -16.70 28.33
C GLY A 179 -3.30 -16.85 27.42
N GLN A 180 -3.09 -16.91 26.09
CA GLN A 180 -4.12 -17.11 25.06
C GLN A 180 -3.87 -18.41 24.30
N PRO A 181 -4.11 -19.59 24.90
CA PRO A 181 -3.89 -20.86 24.21
C PRO A 181 -4.75 -20.94 22.94
N ILE A 182 -4.15 -21.41 21.85
CA ILE A 182 -4.80 -21.51 20.54
C ILE A 182 -4.37 -22.79 19.82
N THR A 183 -5.29 -23.39 19.06
CA THR A 183 -5.03 -24.59 18.27
C THR A 183 -4.67 -24.25 16.82
N LEU A 184 -4.05 -25.20 16.12
CA LEU A 184 -3.77 -25.09 14.67
C LEU A 184 -5.06 -24.82 13.85
N GLY A 185 -6.17 -25.45 14.23
CA GLY A 185 -7.47 -25.25 13.56
C GLY A 185 -7.96 -23.82 13.70
N GLU A 186 -7.85 -23.24 14.90
CA GLU A 186 -8.23 -21.85 15.15
C GLU A 186 -7.30 -20.87 14.42
N ILE A 187 -5.99 -21.12 14.38
CA ILE A 187 -5.04 -20.30 13.60
C ILE A 187 -5.45 -20.28 12.12
N SER A 188 -5.75 -21.45 11.54
CA SER A 188 -6.19 -21.57 10.15
C SER A 188 -7.49 -20.80 9.90
N GLN A 189 -8.44 -20.89 10.84
CA GLN A 189 -9.69 -20.16 10.79
C GLN A 189 -9.48 -18.65 10.89
N HIS A 190 -8.58 -18.18 11.77
CA HIS A 190 -8.22 -16.78 11.87
C HIS A 190 -7.58 -16.26 10.58
N LEU A 191 -6.67 -17.00 9.96
CA LEU A 191 -6.08 -16.62 8.67
C LEU A 191 -7.15 -16.52 7.58
N GLN A 192 -7.98 -17.55 7.42
CA GLN A 192 -9.05 -17.58 6.41
C GLN A 192 -10.02 -16.40 6.59
N ASN A 193 -10.50 -16.20 7.82
CA ASN A 193 -11.40 -15.10 8.15
C ASN A 193 -10.72 -13.74 7.96
N GLY A 194 -9.44 -13.62 8.34
CA GLY A 194 -8.66 -12.39 8.18
C GLY A 194 -8.56 -11.97 6.72
N TYR A 195 -8.26 -12.90 5.82
CA TYR A 195 -8.22 -12.63 4.39
C TYR A 195 -9.58 -12.23 3.81
N GLN A 196 -10.65 -12.90 4.23
CA GLN A 196 -12.00 -12.56 3.79
C GLN A 196 -12.38 -11.15 4.28
N LEU A 197 -12.14 -10.84 5.55
CA LEU A 197 -12.39 -9.51 6.11
C LEU A 197 -11.57 -8.42 5.43
N LEU A 198 -10.29 -8.67 5.15
CA LEU A 198 -9.46 -7.74 4.38
C LEU A 198 -10.09 -7.45 3.01
N ARG A 199 -10.52 -8.49 2.29
CA ARG A 199 -11.19 -8.33 1.01
C ARG A 199 -12.45 -7.49 1.13
N ASP A 200 -13.29 -7.79 2.11
CA ASP A 200 -14.59 -7.14 2.29
C ASP A 200 -14.45 -5.67 2.73
N CYS A 201 -13.37 -5.33 3.43
CA CYS A 201 -13.02 -3.95 3.77
C CYS A 201 -12.48 -3.13 2.59
N LEU A 202 -11.98 -3.78 1.53
CA LEU A 202 -11.48 -3.08 0.36
C LEU A 202 -12.63 -2.61 -0.55
N PRO A 203 -12.61 -1.34 -1.01
CA PRO A 203 -13.48 -0.86 -2.07
C PRO A 203 -13.52 -1.81 -3.28
N SER A 204 -14.72 -2.04 -3.82
CA SER A 204 -14.94 -2.98 -4.94
C SER A 204 -14.12 -2.65 -6.19
N ASP A 205 -13.86 -1.37 -6.43
CA ASP A 205 -13.01 -0.91 -7.52
C ASP A 205 -11.54 -1.23 -7.29
N LEU A 206 -11.04 -1.19 -6.05
CA LEU A 206 -9.69 -1.65 -5.72
C LEU A 206 -9.53 -3.16 -5.84
N GLN A 207 -10.54 -3.93 -5.43
CA GLN A 207 -10.54 -5.37 -5.69
C GLN A 207 -10.44 -5.63 -7.21
N THR A 208 -11.15 -4.85 -8.02
CA THR A 208 -11.06 -4.94 -9.48
C THR A 208 -9.67 -4.54 -9.98
N ILE A 209 -9.11 -3.43 -9.51
CA ILE A 209 -7.81 -2.93 -9.97
C ILE A 209 -6.68 -3.89 -9.62
N TYR A 210 -6.66 -4.42 -8.39
CA TYR A 210 -5.50 -5.12 -7.84
C TYR A 210 -5.67 -6.63 -7.70
N LEU A 211 -6.87 -7.12 -7.41
CA LEU A 211 -7.10 -8.56 -7.15
C LEU A 211 -7.59 -9.30 -8.39
N SER A 212 -8.25 -8.63 -9.33
CA SER A 212 -8.81 -9.32 -10.52
C SER A 212 -7.76 -9.84 -11.50
N GLN A 213 -6.54 -9.27 -11.46
CA GLN A 213 -5.41 -9.68 -12.29
C GLN A 213 -4.74 -10.97 -11.77
N ILE A 214 -5.17 -11.45 -10.61
CA ILE A 214 -4.55 -12.59 -9.91
C ILE A 214 -5.33 -13.88 -10.18
N ALA A 215 -6.56 -13.80 -10.70
CA ALA A 215 -7.34 -14.95 -11.18
C ALA A 215 -6.91 -15.37 -12.62
N PRO A 216 -6.90 -16.67 -12.96
CA PRO A 216 -5.75 -17.29 -13.60
C PRO A 216 -5.73 -17.25 -15.14
N ALA A 217 -4.52 -17.33 -15.68
CA ALA A 217 -4.29 -17.90 -17.00
C ALA A 217 -4.90 -19.31 -17.06
N LYS A 218 -5.96 -19.45 -17.86
CA LYS A 218 -6.55 -20.70 -18.40
C LYS A 218 -6.12 -21.99 -17.70
N THR A 219 -6.83 -22.39 -16.64
CA THR A 219 -7.30 -23.78 -16.50
C THR A 219 -8.45 -23.80 -15.50
N THR A 220 -9.58 -24.37 -15.95
CA THR A 220 -10.69 -24.96 -15.18
C THR A 220 -11.05 -24.36 -13.80
N VAL A 221 -12.23 -23.74 -13.75
CA VAL A 221 -13.14 -23.57 -12.61
C VAL A 221 -12.62 -24.07 -11.25
N SER A 222 -11.98 -23.17 -10.47
CA SER A 222 -11.88 -23.16 -8.99
C SER A 222 -11.21 -21.84 -8.59
N GLN A 223 -11.85 -20.81 -8.03
CA GLN A 223 -12.39 -20.61 -6.66
C GLN A 223 -11.40 -20.51 -5.48
N ASP A 224 -10.08 -20.37 -5.68
CA ASP A 224 -9.14 -20.17 -4.55
C ASP A 224 -8.47 -18.80 -4.51
N PHE A 225 -9.21 -17.81 -4.01
CA PHE A 225 -8.70 -16.50 -3.58
C PHE A 225 -7.57 -16.60 -2.53
N HIS A 226 -7.59 -17.67 -1.73
CA HIS A 226 -6.55 -17.95 -0.74
C HIS A 226 -5.20 -18.22 -1.39
N ALA A 227 -5.16 -18.97 -2.50
CA ALA A 227 -3.93 -19.19 -3.25
C ALA A 227 -3.40 -17.91 -3.89
N ASP A 228 -4.27 -16.96 -4.22
CA ASP A 228 -3.90 -15.68 -4.83
C ASP A 228 -3.36 -14.67 -3.81
N LEU A 229 -3.91 -14.64 -2.60
CA LEU A 229 -3.34 -13.89 -1.47
C LEU A 229 -2.08 -14.57 -0.91
N ASP A 230 -2.04 -15.89 -0.85
CA ASP A 230 -0.83 -16.64 -0.50
C ASP A 230 0.25 -16.48 -1.58
N ARG A 231 -0.10 -16.38 -2.87
CA ARG A 231 0.85 -16.03 -3.93
C ARG A 231 1.30 -14.58 -3.84
N LEU A 232 0.41 -13.64 -3.55
CA LEU A 232 0.80 -12.25 -3.29
C LEU A 232 1.72 -12.17 -2.08
N ALA A 233 1.40 -12.86 -0.99
CA ALA A 233 2.24 -12.92 0.19
C ALA A 233 3.58 -13.62 -0.10
N ASN A 234 3.56 -14.80 -0.71
CA ASN A 234 4.78 -15.51 -1.08
C ASN A 234 5.62 -14.71 -2.09
N ASN A 235 5.02 -13.93 -3.00
CA ASN A 235 5.74 -13.02 -3.89
C ASN A 235 6.20 -11.73 -3.19
N LEU A 236 5.45 -11.23 -2.19
CA LEU A 236 5.82 -10.07 -1.34
C LEU A 236 7.14 -10.33 -0.61
N PHE A 237 7.44 -11.60 -0.32
CA PHE A 237 8.51 -12.01 0.58
C PHE A 237 9.43 -13.14 0.04
N ALA A 238 9.36 -13.47 -1.26
CA ALA A 238 10.30 -14.43 -1.86
C ALA A 238 11.68 -13.77 -2.05
N GLU A 239 12.70 -14.30 -1.38
CA GLU A 239 14.08 -14.06 -1.80
C GLU A 239 14.29 -14.62 -3.21
N GLU A 240 14.79 -13.79 -4.13
CA GLU A 240 15.51 -14.32 -5.29
C GLU A 240 16.67 -15.14 -4.73
N ASN A 241 16.55 -16.47 -4.82
CA ASN A 241 17.68 -17.38 -4.70
C ASN A 241 18.66 -17.06 -5.83
N LEU A 242 19.53 -16.06 -5.60
CA LEU A 242 20.70 -15.83 -6.40
C LEU A 242 21.62 -17.05 -6.22
N PRO A 243 22.07 -17.70 -7.30
CA PRO A 243 22.99 -18.81 -7.19
C PRO A 243 24.28 -18.30 -6.55
N ILE A 244 24.68 -18.96 -5.45
CA ILE A 244 25.98 -18.76 -4.81
C ILE A 244 27.03 -19.04 -5.90
N PRO A 245 27.88 -18.06 -6.27
CA PRO A 245 28.95 -18.32 -7.22
C PRO A 245 29.94 -19.31 -6.60
N ALA A 246 30.29 -20.33 -7.38
CA ALA A 246 31.23 -21.38 -7.04
C ALA A 246 32.63 -20.86 -6.71
#